data_AF-A0A965D6A0-F1
#
_entry.id   AF-A0A965D6A0-F1
#
_cell.length_a   1.000
_cell.length_b   1.000
_cell.length_c   1.000
_cell.angle_alpha   90.00
_cell.angle_beta   90.00
_cell.angle_gamma   90.00
#
_symmetry.space_group_name_H-M   'P 1'
#
loop_
_entity.id
_entity.type
_entity.pdbx_description
1 polymer ?
#
loop_
_entity_poly.entity_id
_entity_poly.type
_entity_poly.pdbx_seq_one_letter_code
_entity_poly.pdbx_strand_id
1 'polypeptide(L)'
;MPQRYQGKTVACLTQHGKVPLIAPILEPALGCQIVQATGYDTDLLGTFTGEVTRLEGQIDTARRKARLGMELCGVSLGIASEGAFGADPFGGLMPWNIEVLIWLDDEHPLEVVGVAQGPARHLQRMVSSVEALEQFCLEAGFPDHHLTLRPESPTDPRIQKGLHRWDDLQQAFLDSQHLSRNQQVYLEHDLRAFGNPTRQKMIQQAAADLLKKIQS
;
A
#
# COMPACT_ATOMS: atom_id res chain seq x y z
N MET A 1 22.43 -11.80 19.00
CA MET A 1 21.08 -11.69 18.40
C MET A 1 20.82 -12.54 17.13
N PRO A 2 21.78 -12.92 16.25
CA PRO A 2 21.43 -13.52 14.95
C PRO A 2 20.76 -14.90 15.02
N GLN A 3 20.66 -15.53 16.20
CA GLN A 3 19.99 -16.82 16.36
C GLN A 3 18.51 -16.74 16.75
N ARG A 4 17.99 -15.57 17.18
CA ARG A 4 16.66 -15.51 17.81
C ARG A 4 15.53 -15.97 16.90
N TYR A 5 15.60 -15.61 15.62
CA TYR A 5 14.56 -15.93 14.63
C TYR A 5 15.00 -16.96 13.61
N GLN A 6 16.16 -17.60 13.81
CA GLN A 6 16.72 -18.58 12.89
C GLN A 6 15.76 -19.77 12.74
N GLY A 7 15.37 -20.08 11.50
CA GLY A 7 14.45 -21.17 11.16
C GLY A 7 13.00 -20.96 11.60
N LYS A 8 12.66 -19.76 12.12
CA LYS A 8 11.29 -19.46 12.54
C LYS A 8 10.45 -18.99 11.35
N THR A 9 9.17 -19.35 11.39
CA THR A 9 8.16 -18.85 10.45
C THR A 9 7.52 -17.59 11.02
N VAL A 10 7.36 -16.56 10.20
CA VAL A 10 6.75 -15.28 10.55
C VAL A 10 5.56 -15.04 9.63
N ALA A 11 4.36 -14.93 10.20
CA ALA A 11 3.16 -14.72 9.41
C ALA A 11 3.04 -13.27 8.95
N CYS A 12 2.76 -13.06 7.66
CA CYS A 12 2.49 -11.77 7.08
C CYS A 12 1.10 -11.71 6.44
N LEU A 13 0.14 -11.10 7.13
CA LEU A 13 -1.17 -10.84 6.55
C LEU A 13 -1.11 -9.53 5.76
N THR A 14 -1.14 -9.66 4.44
CA THR A 14 -1.01 -8.52 3.54
C THR A 14 -1.68 -8.79 2.20
N GLN A 15 -2.04 -7.71 1.51
CA GLN A 15 -2.43 -7.71 0.10
C GLN A 15 -1.43 -6.94 -0.75
N HIS A 16 -1.60 -7.01 -2.07
CA HIS A 16 -0.89 -6.16 -3.03
C HIS A 16 0.63 -6.38 -3.09
N GLY A 17 1.08 -7.62 -2.92
CA GLY A 17 2.45 -8.02 -3.27
C GLY A 17 3.55 -7.43 -2.36
N LYS A 18 3.26 -7.21 -1.07
CA LYS A 18 4.24 -6.62 -0.15
C LYS A 18 5.29 -7.60 0.37
N VAL A 19 4.99 -8.90 0.46
CA VAL A 19 5.97 -9.89 0.96
C VAL A 19 7.27 -9.88 0.14
N PRO A 20 7.23 -9.88 -1.22
CA PRO A 20 8.44 -9.73 -2.04
C PRO A 20 9.27 -8.46 -1.79
N LEU A 21 8.68 -7.41 -1.21
CA LEU A 21 9.40 -6.17 -0.87
C LEU A 21 10.09 -6.24 0.50
N ILE A 22 9.52 -7.04 1.41
CA ILE A 22 9.90 -7.08 2.83
C ILE A 22 10.84 -8.24 3.12
N ALA A 23 10.51 -9.43 2.60
CA ALA A 23 11.25 -10.67 2.84
C ALA A 23 12.74 -10.57 2.48
N PRO A 24 13.14 -10.03 1.31
CA PRO A 24 14.56 -9.92 0.95
C PRO A 24 15.40 -9.06 1.91
N ILE A 25 14.76 -8.16 2.66
CA ILE A 25 15.45 -7.28 3.62
C ILE A 25 15.59 -7.99 4.97
N LEU A 26 14.56 -8.71 5.41
CA LEU A 26 14.51 -9.28 6.75
C LEU A 26 15.03 -10.72 6.84
N GLU A 27 14.65 -11.60 5.92
CA GLU A 27 14.95 -13.04 6.01
C GLU A 27 16.45 -13.34 6.07
N PRO A 28 17.33 -12.75 5.22
CA PRO A 28 18.76 -13.05 5.28
C PRO A 28 19.42 -12.57 6.58
N ALA A 29 18.91 -11.49 7.17
CA ALA A 29 19.49 -10.86 8.35
C ALA A 29 18.99 -11.47 9.66
N LEU A 30 17.77 -12.02 9.67
CA LEU A 30 17.14 -12.61 10.86
C LEU A 30 17.14 -14.14 10.84
N GLY A 31 17.40 -14.76 9.68
CA GLY A 31 17.38 -16.20 9.49
C GLY A 31 15.97 -16.82 9.53
N CYS A 32 14.92 -16.00 9.44
CA CYS A 32 13.53 -16.43 9.45
C CYS A 32 12.98 -16.63 8.03
N GLN A 33 11.74 -17.13 7.95
CA GLN A 33 10.96 -17.20 6.73
C GLN A 33 9.64 -16.46 6.90
N ILE A 34 9.37 -15.47 6.04
CA ILE A 34 8.13 -14.72 6.03
C ILE A 34 7.14 -15.44 5.11
N VAL A 35 6.03 -15.88 5.67
CA VAL A 35 4.96 -16.56 4.93
C VAL A 35 3.74 -15.66 4.83
N GLN A 36 3.18 -15.54 3.63
CA GLN A 36 1.95 -14.78 3.46
C GLN A 36 0.77 -15.55 4.06
N ALA A 37 0.09 -14.94 5.02
CA ALA A 37 -1.16 -15.49 5.55
C ALA A 37 -2.28 -15.32 4.52
N THR A 38 -3.08 -16.36 4.31
CA THR A 38 -4.22 -16.38 3.38
C THR A 38 -5.53 -16.61 4.13
N GLY A 39 -6.67 -16.36 3.48
CA GLY A 39 -7.99 -16.62 4.07
C GLY A 39 -8.61 -15.43 4.80
N TYR A 40 -8.02 -14.23 4.69
CA TYR A 40 -8.61 -12.99 5.19
C TYR A 40 -8.42 -11.84 4.19
N ASP A 41 -9.52 -11.17 3.87
CA ASP A 41 -9.51 -9.97 3.03
C ASP A 41 -9.17 -8.73 3.87
N THR A 42 -7.92 -8.28 3.79
CA THR A 42 -7.46 -7.09 4.52
C THR A 42 -8.11 -5.78 4.09
N ASP A 43 -8.78 -5.70 2.94
CA ASP A 43 -9.48 -4.49 2.50
C ASP A 43 -10.70 -4.20 3.39
N LEU A 44 -11.20 -5.21 4.12
CA LEU A 44 -12.21 -5.05 5.17
C LEU A 44 -11.73 -4.19 6.36
N LEU A 45 -10.41 -3.97 6.48
CA LEU A 45 -9.82 -3.10 7.51
C LEU A 45 -9.61 -1.66 6.99
N GLY A 46 -9.94 -1.40 5.73
CA GLY A 46 -9.82 -0.10 5.08
C GLY A 46 -9.09 -0.18 3.73
N THR A 47 -9.52 0.63 2.77
CA THR A 47 -8.97 0.68 1.40
C THR A 47 -8.39 2.06 1.08
N PHE A 48 -7.30 2.12 0.30
CA PHE A 48 -6.75 3.39 -0.20
C PHE A 48 -7.70 4.16 -1.12
N THR A 49 -8.53 3.43 -1.84
CA THR A 49 -9.54 3.97 -2.76
C THR A 49 -10.82 4.40 -2.05
N GLY A 50 -10.89 4.28 -0.72
CA GLY A 50 -11.97 4.87 0.08
C GLY A 50 -13.33 4.16 0.03
N GLU A 51 -13.47 2.98 -0.59
CA GLU A 51 -14.73 2.21 -0.49
C GLU A 51 -14.97 1.67 0.91
N VAL A 52 -13.90 1.29 1.62
CA VAL A 52 -13.95 0.90 3.04
C VAL A 52 -13.14 1.90 3.85
N THR A 53 -13.80 2.58 4.78
CA THR A 53 -13.15 3.52 5.71
C THR A 53 -12.31 2.77 6.72
N ARG A 54 -11.05 3.19 6.90
CA ARG A 54 -10.20 2.70 7.99
C ARG A 54 -10.70 3.25 9.33
N LEU A 55 -10.97 2.38 10.29
CA LEU A 55 -11.49 2.75 11.61
C LEU A 55 -10.39 3.09 12.63
N GLU A 56 -9.20 2.52 12.45
CA GLU A 56 -8.08 2.57 13.39
C GLU A 56 -6.89 3.38 12.83
N GLY A 57 -5.93 3.74 13.68
CA GLY A 57 -4.65 4.31 13.23
C GLY A 57 -3.82 3.29 12.44
N GLN A 58 -2.79 3.75 11.71
CA GLN A 58 -1.90 2.87 10.94
C GLN A 58 -1.27 1.77 11.78
N ILE A 59 -0.75 2.12 12.95
CA ILE A 59 -0.08 1.18 13.86
C ILE A 59 -1.06 0.14 14.38
N ASP A 60 -2.24 0.56 14.86
CA ASP A 60 -3.25 -0.35 15.39
C ASP A 60 -3.79 -1.29 14.32
N THR A 61 -4.05 -0.77 13.12
CA THR A 61 -4.45 -1.57 11.95
C THR A 61 -3.36 -2.59 11.59
N ALA A 62 -2.08 -2.19 11.56
CA ALA A 62 -0.97 -3.08 11.29
C ALA A 62 -0.86 -4.16 12.38
N ARG A 63 -0.98 -3.78 13.66
CA ARG A 63 -0.96 -4.73 14.79
C ARG A 63 -2.05 -5.77 14.65
N ARG A 64 -3.27 -5.33 14.35
CA ARG A 64 -4.42 -6.21 14.11
C ARG A 64 -4.15 -7.17 12.95
N LYS A 65 -3.59 -6.68 11.83
CA LYS A 65 -3.21 -7.53 10.70
C LYS A 65 -2.15 -8.57 11.09
N ALA A 66 -1.10 -8.16 11.80
CA ALA A 66 -0.05 -9.10 12.26
C ALA A 66 -0.64 -10.18 13.17
N ARG A 67 -1.48 -9.80 14.13
CA ARG A 67 -2.19 -10.73 15.04
C ARG A 67 -3.08 -11.72 14.30
N LEU A 68 -3.89 -11.25 13.35
CA LEU A 68 -4.72 -12.13 12.51
C LEU A 68 -3.86 -13.07 11.66
N GLY A 69 -2.74 -12.59 11.11
CA GLY A 69 -1.80 -13.43 10.37
C GLY A 69 -1.22 -14.55 11.23
N MET A 70 -0.82 -14.23 12.46
CA MET A 70 -0.33 -15.21 13.44
C MET A 70 -1.37 -16.28 13.75
N GLU A 71 -2.62 -15.88 13.98
CA GLU A 71 -3.74 -16.79 14.23
C GLU A 71 -4.01 -17.72 13.03
N LEU A 72 -4.13 -17.16 11.83
CA LEU A 72 -4.41 -17.92 10.60
C LEU A 72 -3.32 -18.95 10.28
N CYS A 73 -2.06 -18.62 10.58
CA CYS A 73 -0.93 -19.49 10.31
C CYS A 73 -0.57 -20.40 11.50
N GLY A 74 -1.15 -20.19 12.69
CA GLY A 74 -0.82 -20.93 13.91
C GLY A 74 0.64 -20.71 14.37
N VAL A 75 1.17 -19.49 14.24
CA VAL A 75 2.57 -19.15 14.59
C VAL A 75 2.65 -18.04 15.65
N SER A 76 3.79 -17.97 16.34
CA SER A 76 4.07 -17.02 17.43
C SER A 76 4.73 -15.71 16.99
N LEU A 77 5.04 -15.58 15.69
CA LEU A 77 5.68 -14.39 15.12
C LEU A 77 4.82 -13.81 14.01
N GLY A 78 4.63 -12.49 14.05
CA GLY A 78 3.79 -11.78 13.08
C GLY A 78 4.49 -10.54 12.54
N ILE A 79 4.28 -10.26 11.26
CA ILE A 79 4.66 -9.01 10.62
C ILE A 79 3.51 -8.47 9.79
N ALA A 80 3.28 -7.16 9.81
CA ALA A 80 2.31 -6.53 8.93
C ALA A 80 2.77 -5.14 8.54
N SER A 81 2.20 -4.62 7.45
CA SER A 81 2.48 -3.27 7.00
C SER A 81 1.22 -2.47 6.70
N GLU A 82 1.28 -1.18 7.01
CA GLU A 82 0.22 -0.21 6.74
C GLU A 82 0.76 1.10 6.20
N GLY A 83 0.01 1.67 5.26
CA GLY A 83 0.38 2.91 4.59
C GLY A 83 -0.67 4.00 4.78
N ALA A 84 -0.23 5.24 4.61
CA ALA A 84 -1.11 6.40 4.51
C ALA A 84 -0.50 7.40 3.53
N PHE A 85 -1.38 8.18 2.91
CA PHE A 85 -1.02 9.36 2.15
C PHE A 85 -1.69 10.56 2.80
N GLY A 86 -0.95 11.67 2.90
CA GLY A 86 -1.44 12.92 3.47
C GLY A 86 -0.69 14.11 2.90
N ALA A 87 -0.96 15.30 3.44
CA ALA A 87 -0.15 16.47 3.16
C ALA A 87 1.20 16.36 3.90
N ASP A 88 2.26 16.94 3.34
CA ASP A 88 3.56 16.95 3.99
C ASP A 88 3.48 17.66 5.37
N PRO A 89 4.22 17.15 6.37
CA PRO A 89 4.09 17.62 7.75
C PRO A 89 4.75 18.99 8.01
N PHE A 90 5.44 19.58 7.02
CA PHE A 90 6.18 20.83 7.18
C PHE A 90 5.41 22.02 6.64
N GLY A 91 5.01 21.96 5.37
CA GLY A 91 4.33 23.03 4.64
C GLY A 91 2.95 22.67 4.08
N GLY A 92 2.59 21.38 4.04
CA GLY A 92 1.33 20.89 3.48
C GLY A 92 1.14 21.11 1.97
N LEU A 93 2.23 21.33 1.23
CA LEU A 93 2.24 21.70 -0.19
C LEU A 93 2.45 20.51 -1.12
N MET A 94 2.92 19.36 -0.62
CA MET A 94 3.13 18.17 -1.45
C MET A 94 2.51 16.91 -0.84
N PRO A 95 2.16 15.91 -1.67
CA PRO A 95 1.75 14.62 -1.17
C PRO A 95 2.88 13.91 -0.42
N TRP A 96 2.53 13.27 0.69
CA TRP A 96 3.46 12.60 1.58
C TRP A 96 2.98 11.18 1.86
N ASN A 97 3.87 10.20 1.75
CA ASN A 97 3.59 8.81 2.07
C ASN A 97 4.27 8.45 3.39
N ILE A 98 3.54 7.74 4.25
CA ILE A 98 4.03 7.17 5.49
C ILE A 98 3.75 5.67 5.43
N GLU A 99 4.78 4.85 5.54
CA GLU A 99 4.68 3.40 5.64
C GLU A 99 5.17 2.94 7.01
N VAL A 100 4.39 2.05 7.62
CA VAL A 100 4.64 1.43 8.91
C VAL A 100 4.77 -0.07 8.69
N LEU A 101 5.78 -0.70 9.29
CA LEU A 101 5.81 -2.13 9.53
C LEU A 101 5.84 -2.41 11.03
N ILE A 102 5.10 -3.42 11.45
CA ILE A 102 5.11 -3.91 12.84
C ILE A 102 5.61 -5.35 12.86
N TRP A 103 6.47 -5.65 13.82
CA TRP A 103 6.94 -7.00 14.14
C TRP A 103 6.46 -7.37 15.55
N LEU A 104 5.83 -8.53 15.67
CA LEU A 104 5.31 -9.08 16.90
C LEU A 104 6.01 -10.41 17.21
N ASP A 105 6.41 -10.58 18.46
CA ASP A 105 6.96 -11.83 19.00
C ASP A 105 6.24 -12.17 20.32
N ASP A 106 5.50 -13.28 20.32
CA ASP A 106 4.80 -13.77 21.52
C ASP A 106 5.67 -14.68 22.40
N GLU A 107 6.73 -15.28 21.85
CA GLU A 107 7.68 -16.08 22.63
C GLU A 107 8.50 -15.20 23.57
N HIS A 108 8.82 -13.99 23.14
CA HIS A 108 9.30 -12.94 24.01
C HIS A 108 8.54 -11.65 23.70
N PRO A 109 7.55 -11.28 24.53
CA PRO A 109 6.56 -10.23 24.30
C PRO A 109 7.16 -8.91 23.83
N LEU A 110 7.39 -8.81 22.52
CA LEU A 110 8.01 -7.67 21.87
C LEU A 110 7.14 -7.18 20.74
N GLU A 111 7.08 -5.86 20.64
CA GLU A 111 6.50 -5.14 19.53
C GLU A 111 7.55 -4.15 19.04
N VAL A 112 7.95 -4.30 17.77
CA VAL A 112 8.92 -3.40 17.14
C VAL A 112 8.26 -2.75 15.93
N VAL A 113 8.34 -1.43 15.84
CA VAL A 113 7.73 -0.65 14.77
C VAL A 113 8.81 0.02 13.93
N GLY A 114 8.86 -0.35 12.65
CA GLY A 114 9.65 0.33 11.62
C GLY A 114 8.80 1.34 10.87
N VAL A 115 9.36 2.51 10.56
CA VAL A 115 8.65 3.59 9.87
C VAL A 115 9.55 4.20 8.81
N ALA A 116 8.99 4.47 7.63
CA ALA A 116 9.58 5.34 6.65
C ALA A 116 8.53 6.31 6.12
N GLN A 117 8.96 7.54 5.82
CA GLN A 117 8.09 8.55 5.27
C GLN A 117 8.83 9.50 4.35
N GLY A 118 8.14 10.06 3.37
CA GLY A 118 8.74 10.96 2.40
C GLY A 118 7.77 11.47 1.34
N PRO A 119 8.27 12.33 0.43
CA PRO A 119 7.49 12.83 -0.69
C PRO A 119 6.93 11.68 -1.53
N ALA A 120 5.70 11.84 -1.99
CA ALA A 120 5.00 10.83 -2.75
C ALA A 120 4.49 11.39 -4.07
N ARG A 121 4.46 10.54 -5.09
CA ARG A 121 3.76 10.84 -6.34
C ARG A 121 2.28 10.47 -6.18
N HIS A 122 1.46 11.48 -5.91
CA HIS A 122 0.00 11.34 -5.82
C HIS A 122 -0.64 12.54 -6.55
N LEU A 123 -1.24 12.26 -7.70
CA LEU A 123 -1.85 13.23 -8.60
C LEU A 123 -3.30 12.82 -8.73
N GLN A 124 -4.18 13.81 -8.77
CA GLN A 124 -5.61 13.62 -8.96
C GLN A 124 -6.16 14.80 -9.78
N ARG A 125 -7.05 14.53 -10.74
CA ARG A 125 -7.59 15.56 -11.63
C ARG A 125 -8.90 15.12 -12.28
N MET A 126 -9.82 16.07 -12.50
CA MET A 126 -10.94 15.88 -13.43
C MET A 126 -10.46 16.11 -14.86
N VAL A 127 -10.70 15.15 -15.74
CA VAL A 127 -10.32 15.18 -17.16
C VAL A 127 -11.55 14.98 -18.03
N SER A 128 -11.62 15.67 -19.16
CA SER A 128 -12.77 15.61 -20.07
C SER A 128 -12.41 15.34 -21.54
N SER A 129 -11.13 15.08 -21.85
CA SER A 129 -10.70 14.71 -23.20
C SER A 129 -9.55 13.72 -23.18
N VAL A 130 -9.35 13.02 -24.30
CA VAL A 130 -8.25 12.05 -24.46
C VAL A 130 -6.89 12.75 -24.41
N GLU A 131 -6.78 13.95 -24.98
CA GLU A 131 -5.53 14.72 -24.95
C GLU A 131 -5.15 15.09 -23.49
N ALA A 132 -6.14 15.47 -22.68
CA ALA A 132 -5.91 15.76 -21.27
C ALA A 132 -5.62 14.49 -20.46
N LEU A 133 -6.14 13.32 -20.87
CA LEU A 133 -5.76 12.02 -20.31
C LEU A 133 -4.30 11.68 -20.63
N GLU A 134 -3.85 11.90 -21.86
CA GLU A 134 -2.46 11.69 -22.27
C GLU A 134 -1.50 12.56 -21.44
N GLN A 135 -1.82 13.86 -21.27
CA GLN A 135 -1.02 14.76 -20.43
C GLN A 135 -0.98 14.28 -18.97
N PHE A 136 -2.12 13.85 -18.41
CA PHE A 136 -2.17 13.29 -17.07
C PHE A 136 -1.27 12.06 -16.93
N CYS A 137 -1.25 11.16 -17.92
CA CYS A 137 -0.40 9.97 -17.91
C CYS A 137 1.10 10.31 -17.84
N LEU A 138 1.53 11.29 -18.62
CA LEU A 138 2.92 11.78 -18.60
C LEU A 138 3.29 12.35 -17.23
N GLU A 139 2.44 13.21 -16.66
CA GLU A 139 2.64 13.78 -15.32
C GLU A 139 2.59 12.71 -14.21
N ALA A 140 1.75 11.70 -14.36
CA ALA A 140 1.57 10.61 -13.40
C ALA A 140 2.72 9.60 -13.42
N GLY A 141 3.54 9.56 -14.48
CA GLY A 141 4.55 8.51 -14.62
C GLY A 141 3.93 7.15 -14.96
N PHE A 142 2.81 7.16 -15.69
CA PHE A 142 2.23 5.97 -16.30
C PHE A 142 3.15 5.43 -17.42
N PRO A 143 3.28 4.11 -17.61
CA PRO A 143 2.54 3.02 -16.96
C PRO A 143 3.16 2.49 -15.66
N ASP A 144 4.35 2.96 -15.28
CA ASP A 144 5.04 2.49 -14.06
C ASP A 144 4.20 2.74 -12.81
N HIS A 145 3.55 3.91 -12.77
CA HIS A 145 2.47 4.20 -11.83
C HIS A 145 1.12 3.86 -12.44
N HIS A 146 0.41 2.93 -11.79
CA HIS A 146 -0.94 2.56 -12.18
C HIS A 146 -1.93 3.67 -11.81
N LEU A 147 -3.05 3.71 -12.52
CA LEU A 147 -4.11 4.68 -12.32
C LEU A 147 -5.42 4.01 -11.89
N THR A 148 -6.27 4.79 -11.26
CA THR A 148 -7.70 4.50 -11.12
C THR A 148 -8.50 5.62 -11.76
N LEU A 149 -9.76 5.33 -12.07
CA LEU A 149 -10.69 6.34 -12.56
C LEU A 149 -12.10 6.12 -12.02
N ARG A 150 -12.84 7.23 -11.95
CA ARG A 150 -14.24 7.29 -11.54
C ARG A 150 -15.02 8.21 -12.48
N PRO A 151 -16.25 7.87 -12.88
CA PRO A 151 -17.14 8.82 -13.53
C PRO A 151 -17.45 10.00 -12.59
N GLU A 152 -17.65 11.20 -13.15
CA GLU A 152 -18.36 12.34 -12.53
C GLU A 152 -17.70 13.02 -11.32
N SER A 153 -17.18 12.29 -10.32
CA SER A 153 -16.63 12.85 -9.09
C SER A 153 -15.65 11.93 -8.35
N PRO A 154 -14.84 12.48 -7.42
CA PRO A 154 -13.93 11.69 -6.57
C PRO A 154 -14.64 10.65 -5.67
N THR A 155 -15.91 10.87 -5.37
CA THR A 155 -16.73 10.04 -4.48
C THR A 155 -17.65 9.08 -5.23
N ASP A 156 -17.59 9.04 -6.56
CA ASP A 156 -18.44 8.14 -7.35
C ASP A 156 -18.03 6.67 -7.10
N PRO A 157 -18.95 5.77 -6.74
CA PRO A 157 -18.59 4.40 -6.34
C PRO A 157 -18.09 3.52 -7.50
N ARG A 158 -18.28 3.94 -8.76
CA ARG A 158 -17.94 3.15 -9.96
C ARG A 158 -16.47 3.26 -10.33
N ILE A 159 -15.60 2.85 -9.42
CA ILE A 159 -14.14 2.92 -9.63
C ILE A 159 -13.63 1.77 -10.50
N GLN A 160 -12.76 2.12 -11.45
CA GLN A 160 -11.92 1.18 -12.17
C GLN A 160 -10.48 1.31 -11.68
N LYS A 161 -9.83 0.21 -11.32
CA LYS A 161 -8.51 0.22 -10.65
C LYS A 161 -7.47 -0.60 -11.40
N GLY A 162 -6.19 -0.35 -11.14
CA GLY A 162 -5.08 -1.16 -11.67
C GLY A 162 -4.84 -0.95 -13.15
N LEU A 163 -5.21 0.21 -13.68
CA LEU A 163 -5.02 0.57 -15.07
C LEU A 163 -3.54 0.87 -15.30
N HIS A 164 -2.88 0.06 -16.13
CA HIS A 164 -1.43 0.10 -16.38
C HIS A 164 -1.08 -0.13 -17.86
N ARG A 165 -2.10 -0.19 -18.72
CA ARG A 165 -1.98 -0.37 -20.17
C ARG A 165 -2.82 0.71 -20.85
N TRP A 166 -2.25 1.31 -21.89
CA TRP A 166 -2.87 2.46 -22.56
C TRP A 166 -4.26 2.12 -23.09
N ASP A 167 -4.39 1.01 -23.82
CA ASP A 167 -5.67 0.60 -24.43
C ASP A 167 -6.77 0.41 -23.38
N ASP A 168 -6.44 -0.27 -22.26
CA ASP A 168 -7.38 -0.51 -21.15
C ASP A 168 -7.78 0.79 -20.47
N LEU A 169 -6.82 1.71 -20.26
CA LEU A 169 -7.06 3.02 -19.66
C LEU A 169 -7.93 3.90 -20.56
N GLN A 170 -7.64 3.95 -21.86
CA GLN A 170 -8.39 4.74 -22.82
C GLN A 170 -9.82 4.25 -22.93
N GLN A 171 -10.03 2.93 -23.03
CA GLN A 171 -11.37 2.34 -23.04
C GLN A 171 -12.13 2.66 -21.76
N ALA A 172 -11.51 2.43 -20.60
CA ALA A 172 -12.11 2.71 -19.30
C ALA A 172 -12.48 4.20 -19.12
N PHE A 173 -11.66 5.11 -19.67
CA PHE A 173 -11.95 6.54 -19.68
C PHE A 173 -13.18 6.86 -20.54
N LEU A 174 -13.25 6.35 -21.76
CA LEU A 174 -14.40 6.58 -22.65
C LEU A 174 -15.69 6.04 -22.03
N ASP A 175 -15.66 4.82 -21.50
CA ASP A 175 -16.80 4.21 -20.81
C ASP A 175 -17.25 5.06 -19.61
N SER A 176 -16.29 5.57 -18.83
CA SER A 176 -16.58 6.42 -17.66
C SER A 176 -17.10 7.79 -18.05
N GLN A 177 -16.64 8.34 -19.18
CA GLN A 177 -17.15 9.57 -19.74
C GLN A 177 -18.60 9.41 -20.19
N HIS A 178 -18.95 8.28 -20.83
CA HIS A 178 -20.32 7.96 -21.21
C HIS A 178 -21.26 7.79 -20.01
N LEU A 179 -20.73 7.26 -18.90
CA LEU A 179 -21.46 7.09 -17.64
C LEU A 179 -21.60 8.39 -16.83
N SER A 180 -20.83 9.42 -17.17
CA SER A 180 -20.74 10.68 -16.46
C SER A 180 -21.71 11.71 -17.04
N ARG A 181 -22.46 12.41 -16.17
CA ARG A 181 -23.43 13.44 -16.59
C ARG A 181 -22.77 14.73 -17.08
N ASN A 182 -21.54 15.01 -16.63
CA ASN A 182 -20.80 16.22 -16.98
C ASN A 182 -19.67 15.95 -17.99
N GLN A 183 -19.59 14.73 -18.55
CA GLN A 183 -18.52 14.27 -19.43
C GLN A 183 -17.11 14.37 -18.83
N GLN A 184 -17.01 14.55 -17.51
CA GLN A 184 -15.74 14.53 -16.79
C GLN A 184 -15.54 13.18 -16.12
N VAL A 185 -14.28 12.77 -16.06
CA VAL A 185 -13.79 11.57 -15.40
C VAL A 185 -12.75 12.01 -14.38
N TYR A 186 -12.88 11.56 -13.16
CA TYR A 186 -11.88 11.76 -12.11
C TYR A 186 -10.80 10.70 -12.26
N LEU A 187 -9.55 11.12 -12.39
CA LEU A 187 -8.37 10.26 -12.37
C LEU A 187 -7.55 10.49 -11.12
N GLU A 188 -6.97 9.42 -10.60
CA GLU A 188 -6.02 9.46 -9.49
C GLU A 188 -4.98 8.33 -9.64
N HIS A 189 -3.87 8.44 -8.91
CA HIS A 189 -2.94 7.33 -8.79
C HIS A 189 -3.60 6.15 -8.06
N ASP A 190 -3.30 4.94 -8.54
CA ASP A 190 -3.54 3.73 -7.76
C ASP A 190 -2.51 3.66 -6.64
N LEU A 191 -2.94 3.92 -5.41
CA LEU A 191 -2.06 3.95 -4.25
C LEU A 191 -1.75 2.55 -3.71
N ARG A 192 -2.30 1.47 -4.29
CA ARG A 192 -2.00 0.09 -3.88
C ARG A 192 -0.54 -0.26 -4.22
N ALA A 193 0.13 -0.97 -3.31
CA ALA A 193 1.59 -1.17 -3.38
C ALA A 193 2.07 -1.72 -4.72
N PHE A 194 1.42 -2.73 -5.30
CA PHE A 194 1.84 -3.32 -6.57
C PHE A 194 1.86 -2.34 -7.76
N GLY A 195 1.04 -1.29 -7.73
CA GLY A 195 0.90 -0.31 -8.81
C GLY A 195 1.58 1.03 -8.53
N ASN A 196 2.33 1.14 -7.43
CA ASN A 196 2.96 2.39 -7.02
C ASN A 196 4.45 2.18 -6.64
N PRO A 197 5.37 2.26 -7.61
CA PRO A 197 6.81 2.06 -7.38
C PRO A 197 7.40 2.94 -6.28
N THR A 198 6.98 4.21 -6.18
CA THR A 198 7.48 5.10 -5.11
C THR A 198 7.07 4.63 -3.72
N ARG A 199 5.84 4.11 -3.58
CA ARG A 199 5.35 3.50 -2.35
C ARG A 199 6.09 2.20 -2.04
N GLN A 200 6.38 1.37 -3.05
CA GLN A 200 7.16 0.13 -2.85
C GLN A 200 8.53 0.43 -2.23
N LYS A 201 9.20 1.47 -2.72
CA LYS A 201 10.48 1.94 -2.15
C LYS A 201 10.33 2.41 -0.70
N MET A 202 9.23 3.07 -0.37
CA MET A 202 8.94 3.48 1.02
C MET A 202 8.73 2.27 1.94
N ILE A 203 8.01 1.24 1.47
CA ILE A 203 7.82 -0.02 2.21
C ILE A 203 9.18 -0.69 2.49
N GLN A 204 10.08 -0.72 1.50
CA GLN A 204 11.43 -1.25 1.66
C GLN A 204 12.24 -0.46 2.71
N GLN A 205 12.13 0.87 2.70
CA GLN A 205 12.78 1.72 3.71
C GLN A 205 12.24 1.46 5.11
N ALA A 206 10.92 1.29 5.27
CA ALA A 206 10.31 0.95 6.55
C ALA A 206 10.75 -0.43 7.05
N ALA A 207 10.94 -1.40 6.14
CA ALA A 207 11.49 -2.71 6.47
C ALA A 207 12.96 -2.62 6.92
N ALA A 208 13.77 -1.75 6.31
CA ALA A 208 15.15 -1.52 6.73
C ALA A 208 15.23 -0.85 8.12
N ASP A 209 14.35 0.12 8.40
CA ASP A 209 14.24 0.73 9.73
C ASP A 209 13.79 -0.30 10.79
N LEU A 210 12.81 -1.15 10.45
CA LEU A 210 12.39 -2.25 11.31
C LEU A 210 13.56 -3.19 11.65
N LEU A 211 14.33 -3.61 10.63
CA LEU A 211 15.46 -4.50 10.82
C LEU A 211 16.48 -3.92 11.79
N LYS A 212 16.86 -2.66 11.60
CA LYS A 212 17.81 -1.95 12.45
C LYS A 212 17.35 -1.98 13.92
N LYS A 213 16.06 -1.74 14.16
CA LYS A 213 15.47 -1.75 15.50
C LYS A 213 15.42 -3.15 16.11
N ILE A 214 15.13 -4.19 15.32
CA ILE A 214 15.15 -5.59 15.79
C ILE A 214 16.56 -6.03 16.23
N GLN A 215 17.61 -5.49 15.60
CA GLN A 215 19.00 -5.83 15.87
C GLN A 215 19.68 -4.99 16.96
N SER A 216 19.00 -3.96 17.46
CA SER A 216 19.48 -3.08 18.53
C SER A 216 19.21 -3.69 19.90
#